data_AF-A0A2W5XKA1-F1
#
_entry.id   AF-A0A2W5XKA1-F1
#
_cell.length_a   1.000
_cell.length_b   1.000
_cell.length_c   1.000
_cell.angle_alpha   90.00
_cell.angle_beta   90.00
_cell.angle_gamma   90.00
#
_symmetry.space_group_name_H-M   'P 1'
#
loop_
_entity.id
_entity.type
_entity.pdbx_description
1 polymer ?
#
loop_
_entity_poly.entity_id
_entity_poly.type
_entity_poly.pdbx_seq_one_letter_code
_entity_poly.pdbx_strand_id
1 'polypeptide(L)'
;MSADPTDELVRAVARRGLAGPVAILLDAHRPLQPLLAEATTFLAPLLRPLLGPRHADLLRVMSDRTRYALLMERLRAAESGEADAEHR
;
A
#
# COMPACT_ATOMS: atom_id res chain seq x y z
N MET A 1 -19.43 3.59 7.69
CA MET A 1 -18.28 2.68 7.93
C MET A 1 -17.09 3.26 7.18
N SER A 2 -16.04 3.71 7.86
CA SER A 2 -14.83 4.19 7.17
C SER A 2 -14.22 3.01 6.42
N ALA A 3 -13.94 3.16 5.12
CA ALA A 3 -13.25 2.11 4.36
C ALA A 3 -11.88 1.84 5.00
N ASP A 4 -11.42 0.59 4.95
CA ASP A 4 -10.10 0.22 5.46
C ASP A 4 -9.03 1.03 4.70
N PRO A 5 -8.14 1.77 5.39
CA PRO A 5 -7.06 2.51 4.75
C PRO A 5 -6.18 1.63 3.84
N THR A 6 -6.06 0.34 4.16
CA THR A 6 -5.33 -0.64 3.33
C THR A 6 -6.00 -0.82 1.97
N ASP A 7 -7.31 -1.04 1.95
CA ASP A 7 -8.07 -1.24 0.72
C ASP A 7 -8.12 0.02 -0.15
N GLU A 8 -8.19 1.20 0.47
CA GLU A 8 -8.10 2.46 -0.26
C GLU A 8 -6.75 2.65 -0.94
N LEU A 9 -5.65 2.32 -0.25
CA LEU A 9 -4.30 2.42 -0.79
C LEU A 9 -4.10 1.44 -1.95
N VAL A 10 -4.52 0.18 -1.78
CA VAL A 10 -4.48 -0.84 -2.84
C VAL A 10 -5.26 -0.37 -4.06
N ARG A 11 -6.49 0.12 -3.88
CA ARG A 11 -7.30 0.66 -4.99
C ARG A 11 -6.62 1.83 -5.69
N ALA A 12 -5.95 2.72 -4.95
CA ALA A 12 -5.26 3.87 -5.53
C ALA A 12 -4.01 3.49 -6.35
N VAL A 13 -3.32 2.43 -5.94
CA VAL A 13 -2.14 1.89 -6.63
C VAL A 13 -2.57 1.03 -7.83
N ALA A 14 -3.58 0.17 -7.66
CA ALA A 14 -4.12 -0.69 -8.71
C ALA A 14 -4.71 0.11 -9.88
N ARG A 15 -5.48 1.18 -9.62
CA ARG A 15 -6.00 2.08 -10.67
C ARG A 15 -4.92 2.73 -11.53
N ARG A 16 -3.67 2.76 -11.07
CA ARG A 16 -2.52 3.33 -11.80
C ARG A 16 -1.66 2.25 -12.46
N GLY A 17 -2.07 0.97 -12.38
CA GLY A 17 -1.26 -0.16 -12.87
C GLY A 17 0.01 -0.40 -12.07
N LEU A 18 0.08 0.11 -10.82
CA LEU A 18 1.29 0.08 -9.99
C LEU A 18 1.29 -1.05 -8.95
N ALA A 19 0.29 -1.94 -8.95
CA ALA A 19 0.14 -2.97 -7.91
C ALA A 19 1.36 -3.91 -7.83
N GLY A 20 1.75 -4.52 -8.95
CA GLY A 20 2.94 -5.38 -9.05
C GLY A 20 4.26 -4.66 -8.72
N PRO A 21 4.57 -3.51 -9.35
CA PRO A 21 5.77 -2.74 -9.01
C PRO A 21 5.88 -2.37 -7.53
N VAL A 22 4.77 -1.96 -6.91
CA VAL A 22 4.74 -1.64 -5.47
C VAL A 22 4.90 -2.91 -4.63
N ALA A 23 4.27 -4.02 -4.99
CA ALA A 23 4.45 -5.29 -4.30
C ALA A 23 5.92 -5.75 -4.34
N ILE A 24 6.57 -5.70 -5.52
CA ILE A 24 7.98 -6.06 -5.68
C ILE A 24 8.88 -5.15 -4.83
N LEU A 25 8.66 -3.83 -4.90
CA LEU A 25 9.42 -2.87 -4.12
C LEU A 25 9.31 -3.15 -2.62
N LEU A 26 8.09 -3.33 -2.12
CA LEU A 26 7.83 -3.58 -0.70
C LEU A 26 8.33 -4.95 -0.24
N ASP A 27 8.23 -5.99 -1.08
CA ASP A 27 8.76 -7.32 -0.76
C ASP A 27 10.28 -7.32 -0.66
N ALA A 28 10.96 -6.66 -1.61
CA ALA A 28 12.42 -6.51 -1.61
C ALA A 28 12.92 -5.76 -0.37
N HIS A 29 12.12 -4.83 0.16
CA HIS A 29 12.46 -4.02 1.33
C HIS A 29 11.74 -4.48 2.60
N ARG A 30 11.15 -5.68 2.62
CA ARG A 30 10.49 -6.25 3.81
C ARG A 30 11.37 -6.28 5.06
N PRO A 31 12.69 -6.58 5.01
CA PRO A 31 13.55 -6.51 6.19
C PRO A 31 13.67 -5.09 6.76
N LEU A 32 13.47 -4.08 5.91
CA LEU A 32 13.58 -2.67 6.22
C LEU A 32 12.24 -2.03 6.59
N GLN A 33 11.18 -2.83 6.78
CA GLN A 33 9.84 -2.31 7.10
C GLN A 33 9.84 -1.26 8.23
N PRO A 34 10.56 -1.44 9.36
CA PRO A 34 10.62 -0.41 10.41
C PRO A 34 11.20 0.91 9.89
N LEU A 35 12.25 0.84 9.06
CA LEU A 35 12.88 2.01 8.45
C LEU A 35 12.02 2.64 7.35
N LEU A 36 11.20 1.86 6.65
CA LEU A 36 10.27 2.39 5.65
C LEU A 36 9.16 3.23 6.28
N ALA A 37 8.72 2.92 7.50
CA ALA A 37 7.77 3.76 8.24
C ALA A 37 8.37 5.15 8.55
N GLU A 38 9.64 5.19 8.95
CA GLU A 38 10.37 6.44 9.16
C GLU A 38 10.64 7.17 7.83
N ALA A 39 11.04 6.44 6.79
CA ALA A 39 11.31 6.99 5.47
C ALA A 39 10.05 7.59 4.83
N THR A 40 8.87 7.01 5.03
CA THR A 40 7.60 7.58 4.52
C THR A 40 7.19 8.86 5.26
N THR A 41 7.68 9.06 6.48
CA THR A 41 7.56 10.34 7.20
C THR A 41 8.49 11.39 6.58
N PHE A 42 9.75 11.02 6.33
CA PHE A 42 10.73 11.91 5.69
C PHE A 42 10.34 12.27 4.24
N LEU A 43 9.88 11.30 3.46
CA LEU A 43 9.47 11.45 2.07
C LEU A 43 8.03 11.98 1.92
N ALA A 44 7.34 12.32 3.01
CA ALA A 44 5.98 12.83 2.99
C ALA A 44 5.74 13.98 1.98
N PRO A 45 6.63 14.98 1.84
CA PRO A 45 6.44 16.06 0.87
C PRO A 45 6.45 15.57 -0.59
N LEU A 46 7.24 14.53 -0.88
CA LEU A 46 7.36 13.93 -2.22
C LEU A 46 6.19 12.99 -2.54
N LEU A 47 5.65 12.34 -1.51
CA LEU A 47 4.53 11.41 -1.64
C LEU A 47 3.16 12.12 -1.66
N ARG A 48 3.06 13.33 -1.10
CA ARG A 48 1.82 14.13 -1.05
C ARG A 48 1.17 14.37 -2.41
N PRO A 49 1.88 14.75 -3.48
CA PRO A 49 1.27 14.92 -4.81
C PRO A 49 0.71 13.62 -5.39
N LEU A 50 1.33 12.48 -5.06
CA LEU A 50 0.99 11.17 -5.63
C LEU A 50 -0.18 10.50 -4.89
N LEU A 51 -0.20 10.64 -3.56
CA LEU A 51 -1.16 9.99 -2.66
C LEU A 51 -2.28 10.94 -2.20
N GLY A 52 -2.09 12.25 -2.33
CA GLY A 52 -3.02 13.27 -1.86
C GLY A 52 -3.27 13.15 -0.35
N PRO A 53 -4.53 13.24 0.11
CA PRO A 53 -4.87 13.10 1.53
C PRO A 53 -4.58 11.70 2.10
N ARG A 54 -4.35 10.69 1.25
CA ARG A 54 -4.09 9.29 1.66
C ARG A 54 -2.68 9.06 2.19
N HIS A 55 -1.82 10.09 2.25
CA HIS A 55 -0.50 9.97 2.85
C HIS A 55 -0.56 9.57 4.34
N ALA A 56 -1.55 10.07 5.08
CA ALA A 56 -1.77 9.67 6.46
C ALA A 56 -2.11 8.18 6.60
N ASP A 57 -2.86 7.63 5.64
CA ASP A 57 -3.21 6.21 5.59
C ASP A 57 -2.01 5.34 5.24
N LEU A 58 -1.14 5.80 4.34
CA LEU A 58 0.15 5.15 4.09
C LEU A 58 0.98 5.06 5.37
N LEU A 59 1.13 6.15 6.13
CA LEU A 59 1.89 6.12 7.38
C LEU A 59 1.30 5.11 8.39
N ARG A 60 -0.02 5.07 8.55
CA ARG A 60 -0.70 4.10 9.43
C ARG A 60 -0.43 2.66 8.99
N VAL A 61 -0.50 2.38 7.69
CA VAL A 61 -0.28 1.04 7.14
C VAL A 61 1.19 0.63 7.28
N MET A 62 2.13 1.54 7.04
CA MET A 62 3.57 1.26 7.14
C MET A 62 4.03 1.03 8.59
N SER A 63 3.39 1.71 9.54
CA SER A 63 3.73 1.62 10.97
C SER A 63 3.14 0.38 11.68
N ASP A 64 2.23 -0.34 11.03
CA ASP A 64 1.54 -1.51 11.59
C ASP A 64 1.90 -2.76 10.78
N ARG A 65 2.59 -3.71 11.43
CA ARG A 65 3.07 -4.94 10.79
C ARG A 65 1.94 -5.81 10.23
N THR A 66 0.78 -5.82 10.88
CA THR A 66 -0.39 -6.58 10.43
C THR A 66 -0.99 -5.93 9.19
N ARG A 67 -1.15 -4.60 9.20
CA ARG A 67 -1.66 -3.85 8.03
C ARG A 67 -0.71 -3.91 6.84
N TYR A 68 0.60 -3.88 7.09
CA TYR A 68 1.61 -4.06 6.05
C TYR A 68 1.51 -5.44 5.38
N ALA A 69 1.35 -6.50 6.18
CA ALA A 69 1.16 -7.85 5.64
C ALA A 69 -0.12 -7.94 4.79
N LEU A 70 -1.23 -7.36 5.28
CA LEU A 70 -2.49 -7.29 4.55
C LEU A 70 -2.36 -6.46 3.26
N LEU A 71 -1.63 -5.34 3.29
CA LEU A 71 -1.33 -4.55 2.10
C LEU A 71 -0.62 -5.40 1.04
N MET A 72 0.41 -6.13 1.45
CA MET A 72 1.19 -7.00 0.56
C MET A 72 0.35 -8.11 -0.06
N GLU A 73 -0.50 -8.75 0.73
CA GLU A 73 -1.46 -9.75 0.26
C GLU A 73 -2.41 -9.16 -0.78
N ARG A 74 -3.03 -8.01 -0.47
CA ARG A 74 -3.99 -7.35 -1.35
C ARG A 74 -3.37 -6.80 -2.63
N LEU A 75 -2.13 -6.30 -2.58
CA LEU A 75 -1.40 -5.85 -3.77
C LEU A 75 -1.11 -7.01 -4.73
N ARG A 76 -0.73 -8.18 -4.20
CA ARG A 76 -0.51 -9.40 -4.99
C ARG A 76 -1.81 -9.93 -5.59
N ALA A 77 -2.89 -9.96 -4.82
CA ALA A 77 -4.21 -10.35 -5.34
C ALA A 77 -4.70 -9.40 -6.46
N ALA A 78 -4.44 -8.10 -6.31
CA ALA A 78 -4.77 -7.11 -7.34
C ALA A 78 -3.90 -7.23 -8.60
N GLU A 79 -2.63 -7.64 -8.46
CA GLU A 79 -1.74 -7.93 -9.59
C GLU A 79 -2.18 -9.19 -10.37
N SER A 80 -2.52 -10.26 -9.65
CA SER A 80 -2.99 -11.53 -10.23
C SER A 80 -4.38 -11.46 -10.88
N GLY A 81 -5.10 -10.34 -10.71
CA GLY A 81 -6.48 -10.18 -11.20
C GLY A 81 -7.53 -10.96 -10.40
N GLU A 82 -7.16 -11.56 -9.26
CA GLU A 82 -8.08 -12.32 -8.39
C GLU A 82 -9.11 -11.41 -7.70
N ALA A 83 -8.80 -10.12 -7.56
CA ALA A 83 -9.70 -9.15 -6.93
C ALA A 83 -11.07 -9.01 -7.62
N ASP A 84 -11.20 -9.38 -8.90
CA ASP A 84 -12.47 -9.34 -9.65
C ASP A 84 -13.24 -10.68 -9.62
N ALA A 85 -12.65 -11.77 -9.12
CA ALA A 85 -13.26 -13.11 -9.17
C ALA A 85 -14.21 -13.41 -7.99
N GLU A 86 -14.06 -12.74 -6.85
CA GLU A 86 -14.86 -13.01 -5.64
C GLU A 86 -16.14 -12.16 -5.53
N HIS A 87 -16.39 -11.26 -6.49
CA HIS A 87 -17.59 -10.40 -6.53
C HIS A 87 -18.51 -10.65 -7.74
N ARG A 88 -18.33 -11.76 -8.46
CA ARG A 88 -19.15 -12.12 -9.64
C ARG A 88 -20.03 -13.33 -9.39
#